data_AF-E2CDI9-F1
#
_entry.id   AF-E2CDI9-F1
#
_cell.length_a   1.000
_cell.length_b   1.000
_cell.length_c   1.000
_cell.angle_alpha   90.00
_cell.angle_beta   90.00
_cell.angle_gamma   90.00
#
_symmetry.space_group_name_H-M   'P 1'
#
loop_
_entity.id
_entity.type
_entity.pdbx_description
1 polymer ?
#
loop_
_entity_poly.entity_id
_entity_poly.type
_entity_poly.pdbx_seq_one_letter_code
_entity_poly.pdbx_strand_id
1 'polypeptide(L)'
;MHPDWVRSIRDQCAAAGVPFLVKQWGDWLPWEPEYDPCWKSQNGKSEDQHVLFPSDIDNDPKWDDGLSFINEGQEHAVFQKVGKKVAGRLLDGVLHNEYPTTGDIR
;
A
#
# COMPACT_ATOMS: atom_id res chain seq x y z
N MET A 1 -4.07 -2.82 -5.26
CA MET A 1 -2.89 -3.66 -4.97
C MET A 1 -2.70 -3.64 -3.47
N HIS A 2 -2.92 -4.77 -2.78
CA HIS A 2 -2.92 -4.79 -1.32
C HIS A 2 -1.51 -4.60 -0.73
N PRO A 3 -1.31 -3.77 0.31
CA PRO A 3 -0.01 -3.58 0.95
C PRO A 3 0.64 -4.88 1.45
N ASP A 4 -0.13 -5.78 2.08
CA ASP A 4 0.41 -7.06 2.57
C ASP A 4 1.00 -7.94 1.49
N TRP A 5 0.42 -7.93 0.28
CA TRP A 5 1.00 -8.67 -0.82
C TRP A 5 2.39 -8.13 -1.16
N VAL A 6 2.56 -6.81 -1.18
CA VAL A 6 3.85 -6.16 -1.45
C VAL A 6 4.85 -6.42 -0.32
N ARG A 7 4.40 -6.40 0.95
CA ARG A 7 5.23 -6.79 2.11
C ARG A 7 5.67 -8.25 2.04
N SER A 8 4.77 -9.15 1.69
CA SER A 8 5.08 -10.57 1.51
C SER A 8 6.16 -10.78 0.44
N ILE A 9 6.08 -10.08 -0.69
CA ILE A 9 7.12 -10.15 -1.72
C ILE A 9 8.44 -9.53 -1.23
N ARG A 10 8.41 -8.39 -0.52
CA ARG A 10 9.60 -7.79 0.11
C ARG A 10 10.31 -8.81 1.00
N ASP A 11 9.54 -9.48 1.86
CA ASP A 11 10.08 -10.41 2.85
C ASP A 11 10.61 -11.68 2.17
N GLN A 12 9.96 -12.16 1.11
CA GLN A 12 10.48 -13.24 0.27
C GLN A 12 11.79 -12.86 -0.44
N CYS A 13 11.87 -11.64 -0.99
CA CYS A 13 13.10 -11.13 -1.61
C CYS A 13 14.24 -11.05 -0.59
N ALA A 14 13.96 -10.52 0.61
CA ALA A 14 14.93 -10.46 1.69
C ALA A 14 15.40 -11.86 2.13
N ALA A 15 14.48 -12.83 2.25
CA ALA A 15 14.81 -14.21 2.60
C ALA A 15 15.68 -14.91 1.54
N ALA A 16 15.47 -14.60 0.26
CA ALA A 16 16.24 -15.14 -0.85
C ALA A 16 17.53 -14.35 -1.16
N GLY A 17 17.77 -13.23 -0.47
CA GLY A 17 18.90 -12.34 -0.74
C GLY A 17 18.83 -11.68 -2.12
N VAL A 18 17.64 -11.49 -2.68
CA VAL A 18 17.46 -10.83 -3.99
C VAL A 18 16.97 -9.39 -3.83
N PRO A 19 17.41 -8.45 -4.70
CA PRO A 19 16.97 -7.06 -4.66
C PRO A 19 15.45 -6.88 -4.79
N PHE A 20 14.90 -5.95 -4.01
CA PHE A 20 13.49 -5.60 -4.01
C PHE A 20 13.23 -4.15 -4.46
N LEU A 21 12.24 -3.98 -5.34
CA LEU A 21 11.83 -2.69 -5.90
C LEU A 21 10.31 -2.52 -5.83
N VAL A 22 9.85 -1.41 -5.27
CA VAL A 22 8.46 -0.95 -5.41
C VAL A 22 8.43 0.14 -6.47
N LYS A 23 7.84 -0.16 -7.64
CA LYS A 23 7.78 0.80 -8.75
C LYS A 23 6.75 1.90 -8.49
N GLN A 24 5.53 1.52 -8.13
CA GLN A 24 4.40 2.42 -7.87
C GLN A 24 3.16 1.66 -7.34
N TRP A 25 2.19 2.40 -6.79
CA TRP A 25 0.85 1.89 -6.45
C TRP A 25 -0.21 2.01 -7.57
N GLY A 26 0.16 2.57 -8.72
CA GLY A 26 -0.81 2.92 -9.76
C GLY A 26 -1.62 4.16 -9.35
N ASP A 27 -2.91 4.21 -9.65
CA ASP A 27 -3.75 5.37 -9.32
C ASP A 27 -4.35 5.34 -7.90
N TRP A 28 -4.11 4.27 -7.15
CA TRP A 28 -4.75 3.98 -5.88
C TRP A 28 -3.73 4.01 -4.74
N LEU A 29 -3.97 4.84 -3.74
CA LEU A 29 -3.17 4.97 -2.52
C LEU A 29 -3.82 4.14 -1.40
N PRO A 30 -3.14 3.10 -0.89
CA PRO A 30 -3.63 2.36 0.26
C PRO A 30 -3.55 3.18 1.54
N TRP A 31 -4.57 3.04 2.38
CA TRP A 31 -4.66 3.51 3.75
C TRP A 31 -4.91 2.33 4.68
N GLU A 32 -4.24 2.31 5.82
CA GLU A 32 -4.29 1.23 6.81
C GLU A 32 -4.46 1.82 8.23
N PRO A 33 -5.10 1.11 9.17
CA PRO A 33 -5.18 1.55 10.55
C PRO A 33 -3.78 1.79 11.15
N GLU A 34 -3.59 2.92 11.83
CA GLU A 34 -2.35 3.19 12.58
C GLU A 34 -2.58 3.03 14.09
N TYR A 35 -3.59 3.75 14.60
CA TYR A 35 -4.12 3.66 15.96
C TYR A 35 -5.52 4.27 15.95
N ASP A 36 -6.45 3.83 16.80
CA ASP A 36 -7.82 4.40 16.78
C ASP A 36 -7.82 5.90 17.14
N PRO A 37 -8.45 6.80 16.36
CA PRO A 37 -9.19 6.59 15.09
C PRO A 37 -8.40 6.91 13.81
N CYS A 38 -7.08 7.06 13.90
CA CYS A 38 -6.17 7.48 12.85
C CYS A 38 -5.75 6.36 11.88
N TRP A 39 -5.71 6.70 10.60
CA TRP A 39 -5.26 5.84 9.52
C TRP A 39 -4.06 6.46 8.82
N LYS A 40 -3.13 5.61 8.40
CA LYS A 40 -1.90 5.95 7.71
C LYS A 40 -1.97 5.50 6.25
N SER A 41 -1.54 6.36 5.35
CA SER A 41 -1.34 6.03 3.95
C SER A 41 0.09 5.58 3.66
N GLN A 42 0.26 4.81 2.59
CA GLN A 42 1.59 4.36 2.19
C GLN A 42 2.53 5.48 1.72
N ASN A 43 2.00 6.66 1.38
CA ASN A 43 2.82 7.85 1.09
C ASN A 43 3.15 8.71 2.33
N GLY A 44 2.80 8.26 3.53
CA GLY A 44 3.21 8.87 4.80
C GLY A 44 2.24 9.89 5.39
N LYS A 45 1.04 10.08 4.81
CA LYS A 45 -0.01 10.86 5.48
C LYS A 45 -0.65 10.04 6.60
N SER A 46 -1.04 10.69 7.68
CA SER A 46 -1.86 10.14 8.77
C SER A 46 -3.04 11.08 8.97
N GLU A 47 -4.25 10.55 9.08
CA GLU A 47 -5.50 11.32 9.19
C GLU A 47 -6.56 10.56 10.00
N ASP A 48 -7.44 11.28 10.69
CA ASP A 48 -8.56 10.68 11.41
C ASP A 48 -9.56 10.03 10.42
N GLN A 49 -9.97 8.79 10.68
CA GLN A 49 -10.89 8.05 9.80
C GLN A 49 -12.23 8.78 9.56
N HIS A 50 -12.72 9.52 10.56
CA HIS A 50 -13.99 10.25 10.45
C HIS A 50 -13.88 11.46 9.50
N VAL A 51 -12.66 11.96 9.29
CA VAL A 51 -12.36 13.01 8.31
C VAL A 51 -12.05 12.40 6.95
N LEU A 52 -11.37 11.25 6.96
CA LEU A 52 -10.83 10.61 5.78
C LEU A 52 -11.92 9.96 4.91
N PHE A 53 -12.87 9.25 5.52
CA PHE A 53 -13.82 8.41 4.79
C PHE A 53 -15.18 9.09 4.60
N PRO A 54 -15.75 9.05 3.39
CA PRO A 54 -17.14 9.45 3.18
C PRO A 54 -18.09 8.49 3.91
N SER A 55 -19.30 8.95 4.22
CA SER A 55 -20.30 8.14 4.93
C SER A 55 -20.75 6.90 4.14
N ASP A 56 -20.64 6.94 2.82
CA ASP A 56 -20.98 5.85 1.91
C ASP A 56 -19.81 5.63 0.94
N ILE A 57 -18.84 4.82 1.39
CA ILE A 57 -17.56 4.62 0.71
C ILE A 57 -17.71 3.88 -0.62
N ASP A 58 -18.63 2.92 -0.68
CA ASP A 58 -18.84 2.07 -1.86
C ASP A 58 -19.44 2.84 -3.04
N ASN A 59 -20.15 3.94 -2.76
CA ASN A 59 -20.72 4.82 -3.78
C ASN A 59 -19.82 6.01 -4.15
N ASP A 60 -18.66 6.18 -3.51
CA ASP A 60 -17.71 7.26 -3.87
C ASP A 60 -16.67 6.75 -4.88
N PRO A 61 -16.60 7.31 -6.11
CA PRO A 61 -15.66 6.85 -7.13
C PRO A 61 -14.17 7.10 -6.79
N LYS A 62 -13.88 7.83 -5.71
CA LYS A 62 -12.52 8.05 -5.20
C LYS A 62 -12.11 7.01 -4.16
N TRP A 63 -13.02 6.17 -3.71
CA TRP A 63 -12.74 5.20 -2.67
C TRP A 63 -13.13 3.79 -3.11
N ASP A 64 -12.40 2.83 -2.57
CA ASP A 64 -12.69 1.41 -2.67
C ASP A 64 -12.39 0.87 -1.27
N ASP A 65 -13.36 0.19 -0.67
CA ASP A 65 -13.19 -0.38 0.66
C ASP A 65 -12.05 -1.41 0.66
N GLY A 66 -11.81 -2.10 -0.45
CA GLY A 66 -10.81 -3.15 -0.53
C GLY A 66 -11.31 -4.52 -0.11
N LEU A 67 -12.61 -4.68 0.21
CA LEU A 67 -13.19 -5.96 0.63
C LEU A 67 -13.04 -7.04 -0.45
N SER A 68 -13.05 -6.64 -1.72
CA SER A 68 -12.85 -7.55 -2.85
C SER A 68 -11.43 -8.14 -2.95
N PHE A 69 -10.47 -7.61 -2.18
CA PHE A 69 -9.06 -8.01 -2.23
C PHE A 69 -8.57 -8.74 -0.96
N ILE A 70 -9.43 -9.01 0.01
CA ILE A 70 -9.08 -9.67 1.26
C ILE A 70 -9.88 -10.95 1.48
N ASN A 71 -9.27 -11.95 2.13
CA ASN A 71 -10.00 -13.09 2.67
C ASN A 71 -10.59 -12.77 4.05
N GLU A 72 -11.57 -13.57 4.49
CA GLU A 72 -12.11 -13.49 5.84
C GLU A 72 -10.99 -13.52 6.90
N GLY A 73 -10.97 -12.51 7.78
CA GLY A 73 -10.04 -12.41 8.90
C GLY A 73 -8.69 -11.74 8.59
N GLN A 74 -8.46 -11.25 7.36
CA GLN A 74 -7.30 -10.40 7.06
C GLN A 74 -7.56 -8.94 7.47
N GLU A 75 -6.50 -8.23 7.86
CA GLU A 75 -6.59 -6.79 8.09
C GLU A 75 -7.00 -6.06 6.81
N HIS A 76 -7.82 -5.03 6.97
CA HIS A 76 -8.45 -4.33 5.86
C HIS A 76 -7.70 -3.03 5.58
N ALA A 77 -7.34 -2.82 4.31
CA ALA A 77 -6.83 -1.56 3.80
C ALA A 77 -7.85 -0.98 2.84
N VAL A 78 -8.12 0.32 2.95
CA VAL A 78 -8.97 1.04 2.00
C VAL A 78 -8.12 1.78 0.97
N PHE A 79 -8.65 2.00 -0.22
CA PHE A 79 -7.90 2.53 -1.33
C PHE A 79 -8.49 3.84 -1.82
N GLN A 80 -7.67 4.89 -1.82
CA GLN A 80 -8.06 6.20 -2.34
C GLN A 80 -7.53 6.38 -3.76
N LYS A 81 -8.39 6.68 -4.73
CA LYS A 81 -8.00 7.07 -6.09
C LYS A 81 -7.45 8.49 -6.10
N VAL A 82 -6.13 8.60 -6.08
CA VAL A 82 -5.40 9.88 -6.04
C VAL A 82 -4.56 10.13 -7.29
N GLY A 83 -4.44 9.12 -8.16
CA GLY A 83 -3.61 9.16 -9.35
C GLY A 83 -2.13 8.86 -9.07
N LYS A 84 -1.45 8.32 -10.07
CA LYS A 84 -0.05 7.85 -10.02
C LYS A 84 0.94 8.75 -9.29
N LYS A 85 0.90 10.06 -9.54
CA LYS A 85 1.86 11.00 -8.95
C LYS A 85 1.73 11.08 -7.43
N VAL A 86 0.50 11.07 -6.92
CA VAL A 86 0.22 11.22 -5.48
C VAL A 86 0.33 9.88 -4.76
N ALA A 87 -0.10 8.79 -5.40
CA ALA A 87 0.00 7.45 -4.82
C ALA A 87 1.46 7.07 -4.58
N GLY A 88 2.35 7.42 -5.51
CA GLY A 88 3.79 7.27 -5.33
C GLY A 88 4.23 5.81 -5.28
N ARG A 89 5.31 5.55 -4.54
CA ARG A 89 6.02 4.26 -4.53
C ARG A 89 6.64 3.89 -3.18
N LEU A 90 6.19 4.56 -2.11
CA LEU A 90 6.63 4.26 -0.76
C LEU A 90 5.86 3.02 -0.26
N LEU A 91 6.55 2.10 0.40
CA LEU A 91 5.94 1.01 1.16
C LEU A 91 6.27 1.26 2.61
N ASP A 92 5.26 1.39 3.46
CA ASP A 92 5.41 1.68 4.89
C ASP A 92 6.18 2.99 5.16
N GLY A 93 6.13 3.95 4.23
CA GLY A 93 6.90 5.21 4.27
C GLY A 93 8.35 5.08 3.79
N VAL A 94 8.79 3.88 3.38
CA VAL A 94 10.15 3.59 2.94
C VAL A 94 10.22 3.45 1.42
N LEU A 95 11.31 3.96 0.85
CA LEU A 95 11.58 3.83 -0.57
C LEU A 95 12.41 2.57 -0.85
N HIS A 96 11.81 1.58 -1.51
CA HIS A 96 12.50 0.36 -1.94
C HIS A 96 12.94 0.47 -3.40
N ASN A 97 14.25 0.63 -3.63
CA ASN A 97 14.87 0.94 -4.93
C ASN A 97 16.06 0.03 -5.27
N GLU A 98 16.04 -1.21 -4.80
CA GLU A 98 17.16 -2.10 -5.05
C GLU A 98 17.07 -2.68 -6.47
N TYR A 99 18.23 -2.92 -7.08
CA TYR A 99 18.36 -3.49 -8.41
C TYR A 99 19.42 -4.60 -8.40
N PRO A 100 19.28 -5.65 -9.24
CA PRO A 100 20.33 -6.64 -9.45
C PRO A 100 21.65 -6.00 -9.83
N THR A 101 22.73 -6.46 -9.24
CA THR A 101 24.08 -6.10 -9.69
C THR A 101 24.55 -7.10 -10.74
N THR A 102 25.55 -6.70 -11.53
CA THR A 102 26.08 -7.54 -12.64
C THR A 102 26.61 -8.90 -12.15
N GLY A 103 26.91 -9.07 -10.86
CA GLY A 103 27.36 -10.32 -10.26
C GLY A 103 26.27 -11.32 -9.87
N ASP A 104 25.00 -10.89 -9.88
CA ASP A 104 23.86 -11.69 -9.40
C ASP A 104 23.21 -12.56 -10.51
N ILE A 105 23.69 -12.45 -11.74
CA ILE A 105 23.25 -13.25 -12.88
C ILE A 105 24.13 -14.51 -12.94
N ARG A 106 23.75 -15.55 -12.19
CA ARG A 106 24.36 -16.89 -12.28
C ARG A 106 23.40 -17.89 -12.90
#